data_AF-A0A975AU34-F1
#
_entry.id   AF-A0A975AU34-F1
#
_cell.length_a   1.000
_cell.length_b   1.000
_cell.length_c   1.000
_cell.angle_alpha   90.00
_cell.angle_beta   90.00
_cell.angle_gamma   90.00
#
_symmetry.space_group_name_H-M   'P 1'
#
loop_
_entity.id
_entity.type
_entity.pdbx_description
1 polymer ?
#
loop_
_entity_poly.entity_id
_entity_poly.type
_entity_poly.pdbx_seq_one_letter_code
_entity_poly.pdbx_strand_id
1 'polypeptide(L)'
;MNILVGCLSLAMLVFLKTSSRVPAEIHLSAIATATAATTAGFLVFASVMALLGKPRWRRLMLLAAVSFYGSIMVQNALLLAQAEDSLVPASKLTSHLIRSGLEVAINLWALLSPRTRQYFDRELAAP
;
A
#
# COMPACT_ATOMS: atom_id res chain seq x y z
N MET A 1 -6.62 -6.46 5.64
CA MET A 1 -5.19 -6.42 5.27
C MET A 1 -4.76 -5.01 4.90
N ASN A 2 -5.25 -4.42 3.81
CA ASN A 2 -4.88 -3.06 3.36
C ASN A 2 -4.96 -1.98 4.45
N ILE A 3 -6.02 -1.97 5.27
CA ILE A 3 -6.18 -1.01 6.37
C ILE A 3 -5.04 -1.17 7.39
N LEU A 4 -4.77 -2.41 7.84
CA LEU A 4 -3.70 -2.68 8.79
C LEU A 4 -2.34 -2.29 8.24
N VAL A 5 -2.06 -2.62 6.97
CA VAL A 5 -0.80 -2.26 6.32
C VAL A 5 -0.67 -0.75 6.19
N GLY A 6 -1.71 -0.05 5.72
CA GLY A 6 -1.71 1.41 5.61
C GLY A 6 -1.52 2.10 6.97
N CYS A 7 -2.20 1.65 8.02
CA CYS A 7 -2.02 2.16 9.39
C CYS A 7 -0.60 1.89 9.92
N LEU A 8 -0.06 0.69 9.69
CA LEU A 8 1.32 0.36 10.09
C LEU A 8 2.33 1.24 9.35
N SER A 9 2.14 1.47 8.05
CA SER A 9 2.98 2.36 7.26
C SER A 9 2.94 3.81 7.75
N LEU A 10 1.75 4.31 8.10
CA LEU A 10 1.63 5.64 8.72
C LEU A 10 2.32 5.71 10.08
N ALA A 11 2.17 4.69 10.92
CA ALA A 11 2.85 4.63 12.21
C ALA A 11 4.38 4.62 12.06
N MET A 12 4.90 3.84 11.11
CA MET A 12 6.33 3.82 10.79
C MET A 12 6.82 5.14 10.20
N LEU A 13 6.02 5.82 9.37
CA LEU A 13 6.34 7.14 8.84
C LEU A 13 6.47 8.17 9.97
N VAL A 14 5.53 8.17 10.92
CA VAL A 14 5.56 9.04 12.10
C VAL A 14 6.79 8.73 12.96
N PHE A 15 7.10 7.45 13.17
CA PHE A 15 8.30 7.03 13.88
C PHE A 15 9.58 7.54 13.21
N LEU A 16 9.71 7.37 11.88
CA LEU A 16 10.86 7.86 11.13
C LEU A 16 11.04 9.38 11.22
N LYS A 17 9.94 10.13 11.36
CA LYS A 17 9.99 11.59 11.43
C LYS A 17 10.24 12.15 12.82
N THR A 18 9.76 11.47 13.85
CA THR A 18 9.78 11.97 15.24
C THR A 18 10.88 11.35 16.10
N SER A 19 11.42 10.19 15.71
CA SER A 19 12.42 9.48 16.50
C SER A 19 13.81 10.08 16.34
N SER A 20 14.41 10.49 17.46
CA SER A 20 15.80 10.95 17.53
C SER A 20 16.85 9.85 17.29
N ARG A 21 16.41 8.59 17.23
CA ARG A 21 17.28 7.43 16.97
C ARG A 21 17.53 7.18 15.48
N VAL A 22 16.89 7.95 14.58
CA VAL A 22 17.01 7.78 13.14
C VAL A 22 18.08 8.75 12.61
N PRO A 23 19.18 8.23 12.01
CA PRO A 23 20.21 9.07 11.39
C PRO A 23 19.61 10.01 10.34
N ALA A 24 20.11 11.24 10.26
CA ALA A 24 19.61 12.27 9.34
C ALA A 24 19.66 11.82 7.87
N GLU A 25 20.58 10.92 7.52
CA GLU A 25 20.74 10.33 6.19
C GLU A 25 19.52 9.51 5.73
N ILE A 26 18.72 9.00 6.68
CA ILE A 26 17.52 8.18 6.42
C ILE A 26 16.24 9.04 6.54
N HIS A 27 16.38 10.34 6.84
CA HIS A 27 15.22 11.21 6.93
C HIS A 27 14.61 11.41 5.55
N LEU A 28 13.35 11.03 5.44
CA LEU A 28 12.58 11.26 4.22
C LEU A 28 12.49 12.76 3.94
N SER A 29 12.67 13.11 2.66
CA SER A 29 12.37 14.46 2.17
C SER A 29 10.91 14.81 2.47
N ALA A 30 10.60 16.10 2.57
CA ALA A 30 9.23 16.55 2.83
C ALA A 30 8.25 16.03 1.75
N ILE A 31 8.69 16.01 0.50
CA ILE A 31 7.91 15.49 -0.63
C ILE A 31 7.67 13.99 -0.48
N ALA A 32 8.72 13.20 -0.23
CA ALA A 32 8.58 11.75 -0.05
C ALA A 32 7.66 11.41 1.13
N THR A 33 7.77 12.18 2.23
CA THR A 33 6.89 12.04 3.40
C THR A 33 5.43 12.32 3.04
N ALA A 34 5.15 13.43 2.34
CA ALA A 34 3.81 13.80 1.93
C ALA A 34 3.21 12.77 0.97
N THR A 35 3.99 12.30 -0.02
CA THR A 35 3.55 11.26 -0.96
C THR A 35 3.27 9.94 -0.24
N ALA A 36 4.15 9.51 0.68
CA ALA A 36 3.95 8.29 1.46
C ALA A 36 2.73 8.39 2.39
N ALA A 37 2.55 9.51 3.09
CA ALA A 37 1.38 9.75 3.94
C ALA A 37 0.09 9.74 3.12
N THR A 38 0.08 10.41 1.97
CA THR A 38 -1.12 10.51 1.11
C THR A 38 -1.49 9.16 0.52
N THR A 39 -0.53 8.39 0.01
CA THR A 39 -0.77 7.06 -0.56
C THR A 39 -1.23 6.05 0.50
N ALA A 40 -0.60 6.03 1.68
CA ALA A 40 -1.02 5.18 2.78
C ALA A 40 -2.40 5.59 3.33
N GLY A 41 -2.64 6.89 3.52
CA GLY A 41 -3.93 7.42 3.96
C GLY A 41 -5.05 7.13 2.96
N PHE A 42 -4.79 7.30 1.67
CA PHE A 42 -5.73 6.95 0.61
C PHE A 42 -6.04 5.45 0.59
N LEU A 43 -5.04 4.59 0.78
CA LEU A 43 -5.25 3.14 0.90
C LEU A 43 -6.18 2.78 2.07
N VAL A 44 -5.95 3.37 3.24
CA VAL A 44 -6.80 3.15 4.43
C VAL A 44 -8.21 3.63 4.15
N PHE A 45 -8.35 4.89 3.71
CA PHE A 45 -9.65 5.51 3.49
C PHE A 45 -10.47 4.78 2.42
N ALA A 46 -9.87 4.47 1.28
CA ALA A 46 -10.54 3.74 0.20
C ALA A 46 -10.94 2.33 0.64
N SER A 47 -10.12 1.66 1.46
CA SER A 47 -10.45 0.34 1.99
C SER A 47 -11.59 0.38 3.01
N VAL A 48 -11.64 1.39 3.89
CA VAL A 48 -12.77 1.58 4.83
C VAL A 48 -14.06 1.84 4.06
N MET A 49 -14.03 2.73 3.07
CA MET A 49 -15.21 3.07 2.29
C MET A 49 -15.72 1.89 1.44
N ALA A 50 -14.82 1.04 0.96
CA ALA A 50 -15.19 -0.21 0.30
C ALA A 50 -15.82 -1.21 1.29
N LEU A 51 -15.32 -1.32 2.52
CA LEU A 51 -15.94 -2.17 3.56
C LEU A 51 -17.31 -1.67 4.00
N LEU A 52 -17.55 -0.36 3.97
CA LEU A 52 -18.87 0.24 4.21
C LEU A 52 -19.85 0.04 3.05
N GLY A 53 -19.53 -0.84 2.09
CA GLY A 53 -20.47 -1.23 1.06
C GLY A 53 -20.63 -0.27 -0.11
N LYS A 54 -19.78 0.77 -0.20
CA LYS A 54 -19.94 1.75 -1.27
C LYS A 54 -19.35 1.20 -2.60
N PRO A 55 -20.18 0.94 -3.62
CA PRO A 55 -19.78 0.22 -4.83
C PRO A 55 -18.71 0.94 -5.66
N ARG A 56 -18.77 2.28 -5.70
CA ARG A 56 -17.78 3.13 -6.40
C ARG A 56 -16.39 3.01 -5.76
N TRP A 57 -16.33 2.75 -4.45
CA TRP A 57 -15.09 2.69 -3.69
C TRP A 57 -14.33 1.39 -3.88
N ARG A 58 -14.98 0.34 -4.40
CA ARG A 58 -14.31 -0.91 -4.80
C ARG A 58 -13.17 -0.65 -5.80
N ARG A 59 -13.44 0.13 -6.84
CA ARG A 59 -12.44 0.47 -7.88
C ARG A 59 -11.36 1.40 -7.34
N LEU A 60 -11.74 2.35 -6.48
CA LEU A 60 -10.80 3.25 -5.84
C LEU A 60 -9.87 2.53 -4.87
N MET A 61 -10.38 1.56 -4.11
CA MET A 61 -9.58 0.68 -3.24
C MET A 61 -8.57 -0.12 -4.05
N LEU A 62 -8.99 -0.67 -5.20
CA LEU A 62 -8.08 -1.40 -6.07
C LEU A 62 -6.97 -0.48 -6.61
N LEU A 63 -7.34 0.72 -7.07
CA LEU A 63 -6.37 1.72 -7.54
C LEU A 63 -5.42 2.11 -6.41
N ALA A 64 -5.93 2.35 -5.20
CA ALA A 64 -5.10 2.65 -4.03
C ALA A 64 -4.12 1.52 -3.70
N ALA A 65 -4.58 0.26 -3.74
CA ALA A 65 -3.74 -0.91 -3.48
C ALA A 65 -2.64 -1.04 -4.54
N VAL A 66 -2.98 -0.93 -5.82
CA VAL A 66 -2.01 -1.00 -6.93
C VAL A 66 -1.00 0.14 -6.84
N SER A 67 -1.44 1.37 -6.60
CA SER A 67 -0.52 2.51 -6.46
C SER A 67 0.40 2.36 -5.25
N PHE A 68 -0.14 1.97 -4.09
CA PHE A 68 0.63 1.82 -2.87
C PHE A 68 1.65 0.69 -2.97
N TYR A 69 1.18 -0.54 -3.21
CA TYR A 69 2.07 -1.70 -3.30
C TYR A 69 2.96 -1.64 -4.54
N GLY A 70 2.47 -1.10 -5.66
CA GLY A 70 3.27 -0.86 -6.86
C GLY A 70 4.42 0.11 -6.60
N SER A 71 4.20 1.18 -5.85
CA SER A 71 5.28 2.10 -5.47
C SER A 71 6.34 1.43 -4.61
N ILE A 72 5.94 0.51 -3.71
CA ILE A 72 6.86 -0.29 -2.89
C ILE A 72 7.64 -1.25 -3.80
N MET A 73 6.97 -1.90 -4.75
CA MET A 73 7.64 -2.79 -5.70
C MET A 73 8.68 -2.06 -6.54
N VAL A 74 8.33 -0.89 -7.11
CA VAL A 74 9.27 -0.08 -7.88
C VAL A 74 10.47 0.33 -7.03
N GLN A 75 10.26 0.79 -5.80
CA GLN A 75 11.35 1.14 -4.88
C GLN A 75 12.28 -0.05 -4.60
N ASN A 76 11.73 -1.23 -4.29
CA ASN A 76 12.55 -2.42 -4.01
C ASN A 76 13.27 -2.92 -5.27
N ALA A 77 12.65 -2.81 -6.45
CA ALA A 77 13.28 -3.18 -7.72
C ALA A 77 14.43 -2.23 -8.08
N LEU A 78 14.27 -0.92 -7.85
CA LEU A 78 15.33 0.06 -8.04
C LEU A 78 16.51 -0.19 -7.10
N LEU A 79 16.25 -0.47 -5.82
CA LEU A 79 17.30 -0.83 -4.86
C LEU A 79 18.00 -2.15 -5.24
N LEU A 80 17.25 -3.11 -5.78
CA LEU A 80 17.82 -4.37 -6.25
C LEU A 80 18.69 -4.18 -7.50
N ALA A 81 18.34 -3.25 -8.37
CA ALA A 81 19.16 -2.89 -9.54
C ALA A 81 20.46 -2.18 -9.14
N GLN A 82 20.49 -1.56 -7.96
CA GLN A 82 21.66 -0.88 -7.37
C GLN A 82 22.39 -1.75 -6.33
N ALA A 83 22.24 -3.08 -6.41
CA ALA A 83 22.62 -4.00 -5.33
C ALA A 83 24.09 -3.97 -4.89
N GLU A 84 25.02 -3.47 -5.71
CA GLU A 84 26.44 -3.33 -5.31
C GLU A 84 26.67 -2.25 -4.24
N ASP A 85 25.82 -1.22 -4.17
CA ASP A 85 25.92 -0.10 -3.21
C ASP A 85 24.81 -0.11 -2.13
N SER A 86 23.94 -1.13 -2.14
CA SER A 86 22.78 -1.19 -1.25
C SER A 86 23.13 -1.75 0.13
N LEU A 87 22.84 -0.97 1.18
CA LEU A 87 22.88 -1.40 2.59
C LEU A 87 21.90 -2.55 2.90
N VAL A 88 20.95 -2.85 2.01
CA VAL A 88 19.90 -3.84 2.21
C VAL A 88 20.20 -5.12 1.42
N PRO A 89 20.21 -6.31 2.07
CA PRO A 89 20.45 -7.57 1.39
C PRO A 89 19.45 -7.84 0.26
N ALA A 90 19.94 -8.30 -0.88
CA ALA A 90 19.12 -8.63 -2.06
C ALA A 90 17.97 -9.60 -1.73
N SER A 91 18.23 -10.63 -0.91
CA SER A 91 17.21 -11.60 -0.47
C SER A 91 16.03 -10.95 0.25
N LYS A 92 16.28 -9.89 1.03
CA LYS A 92 15.23 -9.12 1.72
C LYS A 92 14.41 -8.31 0.71
N LEU A 93 15.07 -7.62 -0.22
CA LEU A 93 14.40 -6.86 -1.28
C LEU A 93 13.53 -7.76 -2.16
N THR A 94 14.03 -8.93 -2.56
CA THR A 94 13.27 -9.92 -3.33
C THR A 94 12.07 -10.45 -2.54
N SER A 95 12.23 -10.75 -1.24
CA SER A 95 11.11 -11.15 -0.38
C SER A 95 10.03 -10.07 -0.32
N HIS A 96 10.41 -8.80 -0.18
CA HIS A 96 9.47 -7.68 -0.19
C HIS A 96 8.77 -7.52 -1.54
N LEU A 97 9.49 -7.68 -2.66
CA LEU A 97 8.90 -7.68 -4.01
C LEU A 97 7.84 -8.75 -4.17
N ILE A 98 8.16 -10.00 -3.81
CA ILE A 98 7.24 -11.14 -3.89
C ILE A 98 6.01 -10.87 -3.01
N ARG A 99 6.23 -10.43 -1.76
CA ARG A 99 5.14 -10.13 -0.83
C ARG A 99 4.22 -9.05 -1.39
N SER A 100 4.76 -7.92 -1.85
CA SER A 100 3.95 -6.84 -2.42
C SER A 100 3.23 -7.28 -3.69
N GLY A 101 3.84 -8.12 -4.52
CA GLY A 101 3.20 -8.71 -5.68
C GLY A 101 2.01 -9.60 -5.31
N LEU A 102 2.16 -10.44 -4.28
CA LEU A 102 1.06 -11.26 -3.74
C LEU A 102 -0.08 -10.40 -3.17
N GLU A 103 0.25 -9.32 -2.46
CA GLU A 103 -0.74 -8.37 -1.93
C GLU A 103 -1.57 -7.72 -3.05
N VAL A 104 -0.93 -7.34 -4.16
CA VAL A 104 -1.62 -6.83 -5.36
C VAL A 104 -2.49 -7.92 -5.98
N ALA A 105 -1.97 -9.13 -6.14
CA ALA A 105 -2.71 -10.26 -6.71
C ALA A 105 -3.95 -10.62 -5.87
N ILE A 106 -3.83 -10.62 -4.54
CA ILE A 106 -4.93 -10.86 -3.61
C ILE A 106 -5.97 -9.75 -3.73
N ASN A 107 -5.56 -8.48 -3.79
CA ASN A 107 -6.47 -7.36 -3.97
C ASN A 107 -7.23 -7.43 -5.30
N LEU A 108 -6.53 -7.76 -6.39
CA LEU A 108 -7.13 -7.99 -7.71
C LEU A 108 -8.15 -9.12 -7.66
N TRP A 109 -7.74 -10.28 -7.13
CA TRP A 109 -8.62 -11.44 -7.02
C TRP A 109 -9.86 -11.13 -6.17
N ALA A 110 -9.67 -10.52 -4.99
CA ALA A 110 -10.76 -10.20 -4.10
C ALA A 110 -11.73 -9.18 -4.71
N LEU A 111 -11.24 -8.10 -5.33
CA LEU A 111 -12.10 -7.00 -5.80
C LEU A 111 -12.70 -7.26 -7.19
N LEU A 112 -12.08 -8.10 -8.03
CA LEU A 112 -12.59 -8.50 -9.33
C LEU A 112 -13.44 -9.78 -9.28
N SER A 113 -13.43 -10.51 -8.16
CA SER A 113 -14.22 -11.72 -8.00
C SER A 113 -15.72 -11.48 -8.24
N PRO A 114 -16.41 -12.41 -8.93
CA PRO A 114 -17.86 -12.35 -9.13
C PRO A 114 -18.65 -12.23 -7.82
N ARG A 115 -18.18 -12.85 -6.73
CA ARG A 115 -18.87 -12.79 -5.43
C ARG A 115 -18.83 -11.39 -4.82
N THR A 116 -17.68 -10.73 -4.91
CA THR A 116 -17.52 -9.36 -4.43
C THR A 116 -18.34 -8.40 -5.29
N ARG A 117 -18.42 -8.65 -6.60
CA ARG A 117 -19.32 -7.91 -7.48
C ARG A 117 -20.78 -8.05 -7.08
N GLN A 118 -21.25 -9.27 -6.80
CA GLN A 118 -22.60 -9.50 -6.30
C GLN A 118 -22.88 -8.82 -4.94
N TYR A 119 -21.90 -8.78 -4.04
CA TYR A 119 -22.03 -8.07 -2.75
C TYR A 119 -22.34 -6.57 -2.96
N PHE A 120 -21.52 -5.89 -3.76
CA PHE A 120 -21.70 -4.45 -4.03
C PHE A 120 -22.90 -4.14 -4.95
N ASP A 121 -23.26 -5.05 -5.86
CA ASP A 121 -24.42 -4.89 -6.74
C ASP A 121 -25.74 -5.06 -5.95
N ARG A 122 -25.75 -5.83 -4.86
CA ARG A 122 -26.90 -5.96 -3.95
C ARG A 122 -27.14 -4.70 -3.10
N GLU A 123 -26.08 -4.04 -2.64
CA GLU A 123 -26.21 -2.75 -1.93
C GLU A 123 -26.70 -1.62 -2.84
N LEU A 124 -26.40 -1.66 -4.14
CA LEU A 124 -26.99 -0.74 -5.13
C LEU A 124 -28.49 -0.95 -5.34
N ALA A 125 -28.99 -2.15 -5.05
CA ALA A 125 -30.38 -2.54 -5.24
C ALA A 125 -31.21 -2.43 -3.94
N ALA A 126 -30.59 -2.08 -2.81
CA ALA A 126 -31.29 -1.81 -1.56
C ALA A 126 -31.96 -0.41 -1.63
N PRO A 127 -33.26 -0.30 -1.33
CA PRO A 127 -34.06 0.93 -1.48
C PRO A 127 -33.64 2.06 -0.52
#